data_AF-A0A1I1FV63-F1
#
_entry.id   AF-A0A1I1FV63-F1
#
_cell.length_a   1.000
_cell.length_b   1.000
_cell.length_c   1.000
_cell.angle_alpha   90.00
_cell.angle_beta   90.00
_cell.angle_gamma   90.00
#
_symmetry.space_group_name_H-M   'P 1'
#
loop_
_entity.id
_entity.type
_entity.pdbx_description
1 polymer ?
#
loop_
_entity_poly.entity_id
_entity_poly.type
_entity_poly.pdbx_seq_one_letter_code
_entity_poly.pdbx_strand_id
1 'polypeptide(L)'
;MKHIFLAVFVLTGIFLAAEPTAFGQDTLFSFDDVEFTDGQDTSTAEYIEVPDDVVFTDGQDTSVTQDSATRSEGDTMPPEEERTLWGIFIAGLIGGFAAFLMPCIYPMVPLTVSFFTKQSGTRTKGIINALLYGLFIIVIYVALGMLVTLVFGASALNEAASSAWFNLLFFAIIVIFAISFLGAFEITLPSRFVNKMDAKSNRGGLVGLFFMAFTLALVSFSCTGPIIGYLLVEAVSKGTLMGPAMGMLGFSAALAVPFMLFAFFPSWLKEMPKSGGWLNTVKVSLGFLELALAFKFLSNVDLAYHWGLLDREVFLAIWIVIFGLFGLYLLGKLRFAHDSDVPYLSIPRLFFAIAVLSFTVYMVPGMWGAPLKALSAWLPPSPTQDFNLHQASYSTAVPQASADIVKKYADVFHAPHGIDAFYDYDQALAYSRQVNKPVLLDFTGWSCVNCRKMEESVWPDPRVLKRLKEDYILASLYVDDRTALEPHEQYVSEFSGKKIRRVGQKWSDLQQSRFGVNAQPYYVIVDGDGRQLVPAQAYNEDIQNYVDFLDSGLTVFHGKKSAN
;
A
#
# COMPACT_ATOMS: atom_id res chain seq x y z
N MET A 1 -23.83 -29.29 10.20
CA MET A 1 -22.87 -28.20 9.91
C MET A 1 -21.45 -28.69 9.57
N LYS A 2 -20.85 -29.66 10.28
CA LYS A 2 -19.51 -30.20 9.93
C LYS A 2 -19.39 -30.83 8.52
N HIS A 3 -20.42 -31.55 8.05
CA HIS A 3 -20.37 -32.21 6.74
C HIS A 3 -20.51 -31.27 5.54
N ILE A 4 -21.12 -30.09 5.72
CA ILE A 4 -21.24 -29.07 4.66
C ILE A 4 -19.90 -28.33 4.51
N PHE A 5 -19.22 -28.06 5.62
CA PHE A 5 -17.88 -27.43 5.59
C PHE A 5 -16.83 -28.36 4.96
N LEU A 6 -16.91 -29.66 5.23
CA LEU A 6 -16.02 -30.65 4.60
C LEU A 6 -16.31 -30.79 3.10
N ALA A 7 -17.58 -30.76 2.68
CA ALA A 7 -17.94 -30.82 1.26
C ALA A 7 -17.47 -29.58 0.48
N VAL A 8 -17.59 -28.39 1.08
CA VAL A 8 -17.08 -27.14 0.48
C VAL A 8 -15.56 -27.18 0.38
N PHE A 9 -14.86 -27.64 1.41
CA PHE A 9 -13.38 -27.73 1.42
C PHE A 9 -12.83 -28.77 0.43
N VAL A 10 -13.54 -29.88 0.23
CA VAL A 10 -13.17 -30.89 -0.79
C VAL A 10 -13.45 -30.37 -2.20
N LEU A 11 -14.53 -29.61 -2.42
CA LEU A 11 -14.83 -28.98 -3.71
C LEU A 11 -13.87 -27.84 -4.07
N THR A 12 -13.40 -27.04 -3.11
CA THR A 12 -12.32 -26.05 -3.36
C THR A 12 -10.95 -26.71 -3.52
N GLY A 13 -10.68 -27.82 -2.85
CA GLY A 13 -9.43 -28.58 -3.01
C GLY A 13 -9.26 -29.20 -4.41
N ILE A 14 -10.36 -29.70 -5.01
CA ILE A 14 -10.33 -30.27 -6.37
C ILE A 14 -10.12 -29.19 -7.44
N PHE A 15 -10.59 -27.96 -7.18
CA PHE A 15 -10.39 -26.84 -8.10
C PHE A 15 -8.94 -26.28 -8.09
N LEU A 16 -8.19 -26.48 -7.01
CA LEU A 16 -6.78 -26.05 -6.89
C LEU A 16 -5.76 -27.08 -7.40
N ALA A 17 -6.15 -28.33 -7.63
CA ALA A 17 -5.26 -29.40 -8.12
C ALA A 17 -5.25 -29.54 -9.66
N ALA A 18 -6.00 -28.70 -10.38
CA ALA A 18 -5.98 -28.68 -11.84
C ALA A 18 -4.86 -27.76 -12.35
N GLU A 19 -3.68 -28.34 -12.56
CA GLU A 19 -2.65 -27.74 -13.41
C GLU A 19 -3.18 -27.53 -14.84
N PRO A 20 -2.68 -26.52 -15.58
CA PRO A 20 -3.14 -26.25 -16.93
C PRO A 20 -2.59 -27.33 -17.87
N THR A 21 -3.45 -28.25 -18.31
CA THR A 21 -3.17 -29.03 -19.52
C THR A 21 -2.99 -28.07 -20.68
N ALA A 22 -1.77 -28.06 -21.24
CA ALA A 22 -1.39 -27.29 -22.40
C ALA A 22 -2.38 -27.49 -23.55
N PHE A 23 -2.88 -26.38 -24.10
CA PHE A 23 -3.51 -26.36 -25.42
C PHE A 23 -2.42 -26.67 -26.46
N GLY A 24 -2.60 -27.78 -27.18
CA GLY A 24 -1.73 -28.17 -28.28
C GLY A 24 -1.78 -27.13 -29.40
N GLN A 25 -0.60 -26.61 -29.76
CA GLN A 25 -0.38 -25.97 -31.05
C GLN A 25 0.10 -27.04 -32.03
N ASP A 26 -0.62 -27.17 -33.14
CA ASP A 26 -0.16 -27.87 -34.33
C ASP A 26 1.16 -27.27 -34.82
N THR A 27 2.26 -28.03 -34.71
CA THR A 27 3.47 -27.78 -35.48
C THR A 27 3.78 -29.01 -36.33
N LEU A 28 3.38 -28.92 -37.59
CA LEU A 28 3.79 -29.79 -38.69
C LEU A 28 5.30 -29.64 -38.93
N PHE A 29 6.15 -30.41 -38.26
CA PHE A 29 7.47 -30.83 -38.76
C PHE A 29 7.87 -32.13 -38.04
N SER A 30 7.83 -33.26 -38.76
CA SER A 30 8.43 -34.55 -38.35
C SER A 30 9.93 -34.51 -38.68
N PHE A 31 10.76 -34.87 -37.70
CA PHE A 31 12.18 -35.19 -37.89
C PHE A 31 12.41 -36.66 -37.48
N ASP A 32 11.61 -37.56 -38.03
CA ASP A 32 11.79 -39.02 -37.86
C ASP A 32 13.02 -39.58 -38.61
N ASP A 33 13.80 -38.74 -39.31
CA ASP A 33 14.94 -39.19 -40.13
C ASP A 33 16.25 -38.44 -39.79
N VAL A 34 16.72 -38.52 -38.54
CA VAL A 34 18.13 -38.21 -38.22
C VAL A 34 18.69 -39.28 -37.28
N GLU A 35 19.37 -40.28 -37.85
CA GLU A 35 20.24 -41.21 -37.12
C GLU A 35 21.50 -40.48 -36.64
N PHE A 36 21.80 -40.55 -35.34
CA PHE A 36 23.09 -40.15 -34.78
C PHE A 36 23.92 -41.39 -34.51
N THR A 37 24.97 -41.59 -35.30
CA THR A 37 26.01 -42.60 -35.08
C THR A 37 27.16 -42.03 -34.25
N ASP A 38 27.55 -42.73 -33.19
CA ASP A 38 28.72 -42.41 -32.35
C ASP A 38 30.04 -42.59 -33.11
N GLY A 39 30.82 -41.51 -33.19
CA GLY A 39 32.16 -41.46 -33.78
C GLY A 39 33.24 -41.19 -32.73
N GLN A 40 34.31 -41.98 -32.81
CA GLN A 40 35.48 -42.10 -31.94
C GLN A 40 36.29 -40.83 -31.66
N ASP A 41 36.94 -40.85 -30.49
CA ASP A 41 37.95 -39.95 -29.93
C ASP A 41 39.07 -39.51 -30.90
N THR A 42 39.55 -38.27 -30.72
CA THR A 42 41.00 -38.00 -30.67
C THR A 42 41.35 -36.65 -30.02
N SER A 43 42.50 -36.69 -29.32
CA SER A 43 43.43 -35.61 -28.90
C SER A 43 43.23 -34.89 -27.55
N THR A 44 43.77 -35.52 -26.50
CA THR A 44 44.87 -35.03 -25.62
C THR A 44 44.98 -33.53 -25.28
N ALA A 45 44.76 -33.21 -23.99
CA ALA A 45 45.62 -32.28 -23.23
C ALA A 45 45.64 -32.70 -21.75
N GLU A 46 46.85 -32.87 -21.24
CA GLU A 46 47.28 -33.59 -20.04
C GLU A 46 47.28 -32.65 -18.81
N TYR A 47 46.81 -33.15 -17.66
CA TYR A 47 46.89 -32.45 -16.37
C TYR A 47 48.29 -32.64 -15.77
N ILE A 48 48.92 -31.55 -15.32
CA ILE A 48 50.20 -31.57 -14.60
C ILE A 48 49.92 -31.60 -13.09
N GLU A 49 50.32 -32.69 -12.43
CA GLU A 49 50.46 -32.80 -10.97
C GLU A 49 51.67 -31.97 -10.48
N VAL A 50 51.50 -31.23 -9.39
CA VAL A 50 52.61 -30.58 -8.67
C VAL A 50 52.95 -31.45 -7.44
N PRO A 51 54.23 -31.79 -7.18
CA PRO A 51 54.60 -32.74 -6.14
C PRO A 51 54.67 -32.09 -4.75
N ASP A 52 54.38 -32.91 -3.74
CA ASP A 52 54.75 -32.70 -2.34
C ASP A 52 56.28 -32.59 -2.25
N ASP A 53 56.78 -31.48 -1.69
CA ASP A 53 58.09 -31.29 -1.03
C ASP A 53 58.64 -29.88 -1.26
N VAL A 54 58.00 -28.86 -0.68
CA VAL A 54 58.66 -27.56 -0.46
C VAL A 54 58.29 -27.01 0.90
N VAL A 55 59.24 -27.10 1.83
CA VAL A 55 59.26 -26.44 3.13
C VAL A 55 59.61 -24.97 2.94
N PHE A 56 58.79 -24.06 3.45
CA PHE A 56 59.22 -22.70 3.80
C PHE A 56 58.80 -22.37 5.23
N THR A 57 59.78 -21.85 5.96
CA THR A 57 59.85 -21.70 7.42
C THR A 57 59.32 -20.36 7.90
N ASP A 58 58.96 -20.36 9.18
CA ASP A 58 58.37 -19.33 10.04
C ASP A 58 58.77 -17.85 9.85
N GLY A 59 57.75 -17.01 10.01
CA GLY A 59 57.83 -15.62 10.44
C GLY A 59 56.58 -15.24 11.26
N GLN A 60 56.63 -15.53 12.57
CA GLN A 60 55.88 -14.91 13.68
C GLN A 60 55.73 -13.39 13.54
N ASP A 61 54.77 -12.64 14.08
CA ASP A 61 53.66 -12.76 15.05
C ASP A 61 52.69 -11.61 14.63
N THR A 62 51.38 -11.56 14.92
CA THR A 62 50.75 -11.73 16.23
C THR A 62 49.26 -12.08 16.06
N SER A 63 48.87 -13.07 16.86
CA SER A 63 47.54 -13.55 17.26
C SER A 63 46.64 -12.43 17.85
N VAL A 64 45.30 -12.56 17.97
CA VAL A 64 44.57 -13.54 18.80
C VAL A 64 43.13 -13.76 18.31
N THR A 65 42.91 -14.96 17.76
CA THR A 65 41.83 -15.94 18.00
C THR A 65 40.36 -15.50 18.19
N GLN A 66 39.64 -15.59 17.07
CA GLN A 66 38.31 -16.20 16.98
C GLN A 66 38.45 -17.72 17.17
N ASP A 67 37.66 -18.33 18.05
CA ASP A 67 37.38 -19.76 18.02
C ASP A 67 35.92 -19.96 17.61
N SER A 68 35.75 -20.75 16.55
CA SER A 68 34.47 -21.22 16.03
C SER A 68 34.09 -22.55 16.69
N ALA A 69 32.82 -22.73 17.01
CA ALA A 69 32.21 -24.06 17.14
C ALA A 69 30.88 -24.11 16.39
N THR A 70 30.99 -24.58 15.14
CA THR A 70 30.14 -25.59 14.48
C THR A 70 28.61 -25.38 14.40
N ARG A 71 28.18 -25.06 13.18
CA ARG A 71 26.81 -25.16 12.64
C ARG A 71 26.25 -26.59 12.62
N SER A 72 24.95 -26.70 12.83
CA SER A 72 24.00 -27.55 12.08
C SER A 72 22.61 -26.91 12.27
N GLU A 73 22.21 -26.00 11.38
CA GLU A 73 21.30 -26.18 10.23
C GLU A 73 19.85 -26.55 10.58
N GLY A 74 18.94 -25.60 10.29
CA GLY A 74 17.49 -25.66 10.46
C GLY A 74 16.87 -24.29 10.15
N ASP A 75 16.84 -23.94 8.85
CA ASP A 75 16.15 -22.83 8.18
C ASP A 75 16.02 -21.49 8.90
N THR A 76 17.11 -20.72 8.83
CA THR A 76 17.11 -19.28 9.03
C THR A 76 16.92 -18.61 7.66
N MET A 77 15.82 -17.87 7.49
CA MET A 77 15.74 -16.84 6.44
C MET A 77 16.95 -15.88 6.58
N PRO A 78 17.47 -15.30 5.48
CA PRO A 78 18.75 -14.60 5.48
C PRO A 78 18.72 -13.36 6.40
N PRO A 79 19.90 -12.91 6.87
CA PRO A 79 20.01 -11.73 7.74
C PRO A 79 19.42 -10.50 7.02
N GLU A 80 18.82 -9.58 7.78
CA GLU A 80 18.31 -8.30 7.25
C GLU A 80 19.38 -7.60 6.41
N GLU A 81 19.20 -7.71 5.09
CA GLU A 81 20.11 -7.18 4.09
C GLU A 81 19.83 -5.69 3.93
N GLU A 82 20.87 -4.85 4.00
CA GLU A 82 20.81 -3.48 3.49
C GLU A 82 20.27 -3.54 2.06
N ARG A 83 19.00 -3.17 1.85
CA ARG A 83 18.43 -3.20 0.50
C ARG A 83 19.20 -2.21 -0.36
N THR A 84 20.07 -2.76 -1.20
CA THR A 84 20.81 -2.04 -2.24
C THR A 84 19.83 -1.24 -3.10
N LEU A 85 20.30 -0.16 -3.76
CA LEU A 85 19.48 0.65 -4.67
C LEU A 85 18.68 -0.19 -5.69
N TRP A 86 19.21 -1.36 -6.05
CA TRP A 86 18.55 -2.36 -6.88
C TRP A 86 17.31 -3.00 -6.23
N GLY A 87 17.34 -3.28 -4.93
CA GLY A 87 16.17 -3.76 -4.18
C GLY A 87 15.03 -2.75 -4.16
N ILE A 88 15.35 -1.45 -4.04
CA ILE A 88 14.37 -0.35 -4.14
C ILE A 88 13.80 -0.26 -5.56
N PHE A 89 14.63 -0.43 -6.60
CA PHE A 89 14.18 -0.48 -7.99
C PHE A 89 13.18 -1.62 -8.23
N ILE A 90 13.48 -2.84 -7.75
CA ILE A 90 12.60 -4.00 -7.89
C ILE A 90 11.29 -3.78 -7.12
N ALA A 91 11.35 -3.26 -5.89
CA ALA A 91 10.16 -2.90 -5.13
C ALA A 91 9.29 -1.89 -5.89
N GLY A 92 9.91 -0.89 -6.52
CA GLY A 92 9.26 0.05 -7.43
C GLY A 92 8.62 -0.62 -8.62
N LEU A 93 9.33 -1.52 -9.29
CA LEU A 93 8.83 -2.27 -10.43
C LEU A 93 7.56 -3.06 -10.08
N ILE A 94 7.58 -3.78 -8.95
CA ILE A 94 6.41 -4.53 -8.45
C ILE A 94 5.26 -3.58 -8.13
N GLY A 95 5.55 -2.47 -7.44
CA GLY A 95 4.55 -1.44 -7.13
C GLY A 95 3.92 -0.81 -8.38
N GLY A 96 4.69 -0.61 -9.44
CA GLY A 96 4.20 -0.06 -10.71
C GLY A 96 3.31 -1.04 -11.48
N PHE A 97 3.61 -2.34 -11.46
CA PHE A 97 2.71 -3.35 -12.02
C PHE A 97 1.42 -3.48 -11.22
N ALA A 98 1.48 -3.41 -9.89
CA ALA A 98 0.30 -3.38 -9.03
C ALA A 98 -0.55 -2.13 -9.29
N ALA A 99 0.10 -0.98 -9.46
CA ALA A 99 -0.56 0.28 -9.81
C ALA A 99 -1.33 0.19 -11.14
N PHE A 100 -0.78 -0.47 -12.16
CA PHE A 100 -1.47 -0.62 -13.45
C PHE A 100 -2.86 -1.26 -13.35
N LEU A 101 -3.06 -2.16 -12.37
CA LEU A 101 -4.34 -2.82 -12.10
C LEU A 101 -5.33 -1.93 -11.33
N MET A 102 -4.90 -0.76 -10.84
CA MET A 102 -5.76 0.16 -10.09
C MET A 102 -6.80 0.82 -11.01
N PRO A 103 -8.01 1.07 -10.49
CA PRO A 103 -9.15 1.49 -11.30
C PRO A 103 -9.00 2.85 -11.97
N CYS A 104 -8.05 3.73 -11.58
CA CYS A 104 -7.87 5.03 -12.24
C CYS A 104 -6.89 4.99 -13.44
N ILE A 105 -6.03 3.96 -13.53
CA ILE A 105 -5.07 3.82 -14.65
C ILE A 105 -5.68 2.98 -15.78
N TYR A 106 -6.37 1.90 -15.43
CA TYR A 106 -6.92 0.96 -16.39
C TYR A 106 -7.86 1.61 -17.45
N PRO A 107 -8.80 2.51 -17.08
CA PRO A 107 -9.69 3.16 -18.05
C PRO A 107 -8.99 4.11 -19.03
N MET A 108 -7.77 4.55 -18.71
CA MET A 108 -6.98 5.39 -19.61
C MET A 108 -6.26 4.56 -20.68
N VAL A 109 -6.13 3.24 -20.51
CA VAL A 109 -5.50 2.36 -21.52
C VAL A 109 -6.26 2.41 -22.86
N PRO A 110 -7.59 2.22 -22.93
CA PRO A 110 -8.30 2.36 -24.21
C PRO A 110 -8.20 3.78 -24.83
N LEU A 111 -8.18 4.82 -23.99
CA LEU A 111 -8.11 6.21 -24.45
C LEU A 111 -6.75 6.54 -25.08
N THR A 112 -5.67 6.20 -24.38
CA THR A 112 -4.29 6.38 -24.88
C THR A 112 -4.06 5.57 -26.15
N VAL A 113 -4.57 4.35 -26.23
CA VAL A 113 -4.45 3.52 -27.42
C VAL A 113 -5.28 4.03 -28.60
N SER A 114 -6.51 4.52 -28.36
CA SER A 114 -7.34 5.18 -29.39
C SER A 114 -6.63 6.42 -29.95
N PHE A 115 -5.89 7.14 -29.12
CA PHE A 115 -5.08 8.29 -29.54
C PHE A 115 -3.94 7.85 -30.47
N PHE A 116 -3.18 6.82 -30.10
CA PHE A 116 -2.09 6.31 -30.96
C PHE A 116 -2.60 5.73 -32.28
N THR A 117 -3.69 4.96 -32.25
CA THR A 117 -4.26 4.35 -33.46
C THR A 117 -4.85 5.39 -34.43
N LYS A 118 -5.36 6.53 -33.96
CA LYS A 118 -5.85 7.63 -34.82
C LYS A 118 -4.76 8.58 -35.31
N GLN A 119 -3.75 8.86 -34.50
CA GLN A 119 -2.74 9.87 -34.82
C GLN A 119 -1.53 9.32 -35.61
N SER A 120 -1.28 8.01 -35.53
CA SER A 120 -0.14 7.39 -36.23
C SER A 120 -0.56 6.80 -37.58
N GLY A 121 -0.59 7.64 -38.61
CA GLY A 121 -0.88 7.20 -39.98
C GLY A 121 0.02 6.06 -40.50
N THR A 122 1.20 5.83 -39.90
CA THR A 122 2.09 4.68 -40.21
C THR A 122 2.53 3.95 -38.94
N ARG A 123 2.72 2.62 -39.03
CA ARG A 123 3.12 1.74 -37.91
C ARG A 123 4.38 2.24 -37.20
N THR A 124 5.39 2.69 -37.94
CA THR A 124 6.66 3.20 -37.39
C THR A 124 6.47 4.48 -36.58
N LYS A 125 5.62 5.41 -37.06
CA LYS A 125 5.30 6.64 -36.31
C LYS A 125 4.54 6.34 -35.02
N GLY A 126 3.68 5.31 -35.02
CA GLY A 126 2.95 4.86 -33.83
C GLY A 126 3.89 4.32 -32.75
N ILE A 127 4.87 3.50 -33.17
CA ILE A 127 5.90 2.95 -32.28
C ILE A 127 6.76 4.07 -31.67
N ILE A 128 7.24 5.02 -32.49
CA ILE A 128 8.06 6.14 -32.00
C ILE A 128 7.26 7.00 -31.01
N ASN A 129 6.01 7.31 -31.32
CA ASN A 129 5.14 8.06 -30.43
C ASN A 129 4.88 7.33 -29.10
N ALA A 130 4.72 6.00 -29.12
CA ALA A 130 4.54 5.21 -27.92
C ALA A 130 5.79 5.15 -27.03
N LEU A 131 6.97 5.00 -27.65
CA LEU A 131 8.26 5.06 -26.94
C LEU A 131 8.48 6.44 -26.31
N LEU A 132 8.20 7.52 -27.05
CA LEU A 132 8.25 8.88 -26.54
C LEU A 132 7.26 9.10 -25.39
N TYR A 133 6.04 8.58 -25.51
CA TYR A 133 5.03 8.67 -24.47
C TYR A 133 5.45 7.96 -23.18
N GLY A 134 5.92 6.73 -23.28
CA GLY A 134 6.41 5.99 -22.11
C GLY A 134 7.68 6.62 -21.51
N LEU A 135 8.57 7.19 -22.33
CA LEU A 135 9.69 7.98 -21.84
C LEU A 135 9.22 9.22 -21.06
N PHE A 136 8.20 9.94 -21.55
CA PHE A 136 7.62 11.07 -20.82
C PHE A 136 6.99 10.65 -19.50
N ILE A 137 6.30 9.51 -19.43
CA ILE A 137 5.80 8.95 -18.17
C ILE A 137 6.95 8.79 -17.17
N ILE A 138 8.04 8.13 -17.58
CA ILE A 138 9.20 7.89 -16.72
C ILE A 138 9.80 9.21 -16.22
N VAL A 139 10.06 10.14 -17.14
CA VAL A 139 10.63 11.45 -16.79
C VAL A 139 9.72 12.22 -15.85
N ILE A 140 8.41 12.24 -16.09
CA ILE A 140 7.45 12.99 -15.26
C ILE A 140 7.36 12.38 -13.87
N TYR A 141 7.30 11.05 -13.73
CA TYR A 141 7.22 10.41 -12.42
C TYR A 141 8.51 10.56 -11.61
N VAL A 142 9.68 10.37 -12.24
CA VAL A 142 10.97 10.58 -11.58
C VAL A 142 11.13 12.04 -11.17
N ALA A 143 10.79 12.98 -12.07
CA ALA A 143 10.83 14.40 -11.77
C ALA A 143 9.84 14.77 -10.65
N LEU A 144 8.61 14.27 -10.69
CA LEU A 144 7.61 14.50 -9.66
C LEU A 144 8.07 13.93 -8.33
N GLY A 145 8.58 12.70 -8.29
CA GLY A 145 9.11 12.06 -7.08
C GLY A 145 10.29 12.80 -6.47
N MET A 146 11.26 13.22 -7.29
CA MET A 146 12.38 14.04 -6.82
C MET A 146 11.93 15.42 -6.36
N LEU A 147 11.11 16.12 -7.14
CA LEU A 147 10.57 17.43 -6.79
C LEU A 147 9.78 17.35 -5.47
N VAL A 148 8.96 16.32 -5.33
CA VAL A 148 8.17 16.06 -4.14
C VAL A 148 9.08 15.86 -2.92
N THR A 149 10.12 15.03 -3.06
CA THR A 149 11.08 14.77 -1.99
C THR A 149 11.88 16.03 -1.60
N LEU A 150 12.28 16.84 -2.59
CA LEU A 150 13.08 18.07 -2.40
C LEU A 150 12.28 19.26 -1.89
N VAL A 151 11.06 19.45 -2.38
CA VAL A 151 10.24 20.65 -2.09
C VAL A 151 9.43 20.48 -0.82
N PHE A 152 8.79 19.32 -0.62
CA PHE A 152 7.91 19.11 0.52
C PHE A 152 8.69 18.63 1.75
N GLY A 153 9.83 17.98 1.56
CA GLY A 153 10.50 17.24 2.63
C GLY A 153 9.60 16.12 3.16
N ALA A 154 10.12 15.31 4.08
CA ALA A 154 9.38 14.14 4.56
C ALA A 154 8.02 14.54 5.19
N SER A 155 7.97 15.61 6.00
CA SER A 155 6.76 16.05 6.73
C SER A 155 5.63 16.58 5.84
N ALA A 156 5.94 17.42 4.85
CA ALA A 156 4.86 18.11 4.13
C ALA A 156 4.12 17.20 3.15
N LEU A 157 4.72 16.07 2.76
CA LEU A 157 4.01 15.04 2.00
C LEU A 157 2.89 14.40 2.77
N ASN A 158 3.18 14.00 4.02
CA ASN A 158 2.18 13.44 4.91
C ASN A 158 1.08 14.48 5.22
N GLU A 159 1.50 15.73 5.48
CA GLU A 159 0.54 16.81 5.74
C GLU A 159 -0.31 17.18 4.50
N ALA A 160 0.25 17.11 3.30
CA ALA A 160 -0.48 17.35 2.05
C ALA A 160 -1.44 16.20 1.74
N ALA A 161 -0.97 14.95 1.88
CA ALA A 161 -1.75 13.74 1.67
C ALA A 161 -2.94 13.64 2.62
N SER A 162 -2.83 14.18 3.84
CA SER A 162 -3.91 14.23 4.83
C SER A 162 -4.60 15.61 4.90
N SER A 163 -4.47 16.45 3.87
CA SER A 163 -5.15 17.76 3.85
C SER A 163 -6.59 17.64 3.35
N ALA A 164 -7.53 18.32 4.02
CA ALA A 164 -8.94 18.32 3.60
C ALA A 164 -9.09 18.81 2.16
N TRP A 165 -8.40 19.88 1.80
CA TRP A 165 -8.51 20.44 0.45
C TRP A 165 -8.08 19.46 -0.62
N PHE A 166 -6.94 18.77 -0.44
CA PHE A 166 -6.43 17.79 -1.39
C PHE A 166 -7.37 16.58 -1.48
N ASN A 167 -7.71 15.96 -0.35
CA ASN A 167 -8.57 14.77 -0.34
C ASN A 167 -10.01 15.05 -0.80
N LEU A 168 -10.58 16.22 -0.49
CA LEU A 168 -11.91 16.61 -0.99
C LEU A 168 -11.90 16.90 -2.49
N LEU A 169 -10.82 17.52 -3.01
CA LEU A 169 -10.65 17.71 -4.45
C LEU A 169 -10.58 16.35 -5.17
N PHE A 170 -9.78 15.41 -4.65
CA PHE A 170 -9.70 14.07 -5.24
C PHE A 170 -10.99 13.29 -5.09
N PHE A 171 -11.67 13.37 -3.95
CA PHE A 171 -13.01 12.81 -3.78
C PHE A 171 -13.95 13.32 -4.87
N ALA A 172 -14.04 14.64 -5.07
CA ALA A 172 -14.90 15.23 -6.09
C ALA A 172 -14.54 14.77 -7.51
N ILE A 173 -13.25 14.76 -7.85
CA ILE A 173 -12.76 14.32 -9.17
C ILE A 173 -13.09 12.84 -9.41
N ILE A 174 -12.78 11.96 -8.46
CA ILE A 174 -13.03 10.51 -8.55
C ILE A 174 -14.53 10.22 -8.63
N VAL A 175 -15.38 10.94 -7.87
CA VAL A 175 -16.84 10.81 -7.98
C VAL A 175 -17.34 11.20 -9.37
N ILE A 176 -16.82 12.29 -9.95
CA ILE A 176 -17.18 12.72 -11.32
C ILE A 176 -16.79 11.63 -12.34
N PHE A 177 -15.60 11.04 -12.21
CA PHE A 177 -15.16 9.94 -13.07
C PHE A 177 -16.00 8.67 -12.89
N ALA A 178 -16.30 8.29 -11.66
CA ALA A 178 -17.16 7.16 -11.35
C ALA A 178 -18.56 7.33 -11.98
N ILE A 179 -19.17 8.51 -11.85
CA ILE A 179 -20.47 8.83 -12.47
C ILE A 179 -20.37 8.78 -14.02
N SER A 180 -19.25 9.25 -14.58
CA SER A 180 -18.97 9.13 -16.02
C SER A 180 -18.87 7.68 -16.47
N PHE A 181 -18.25 6.79 -15.68
CA PHE A 181 -18.16 5.37 -15.99
C PHE A 181 -19.47 4.60 -15.80
N LEU A 182 -20.31 5.01 -14.84
CA LEU A 182 -21.68 4.50 -14.71
C LEU A 182 -22.60 4.92 -15.88
N GLY A 183 -22.13 5.82 -16.76
CA GLY A 183 -22.82 6.17 -18.00
C GLY A 183 -23.85 7.29 -17.89
N ALA A 184 -23.79 8.10 -16.81
CA ALA A 184 -24.65 9.27 -16.66
C ALA A 184 -24.28 10.40 -17.65
N PHE A 185 -22.99 10.53 -17.95
CA PHE A 185 -22.46 11.39 -19.02
C PHE A 185 -21.15 10.80 -19.52
N GLU A 186 -20.92 10.79 -20.82
CA GLU A 186 -19.57 10.54 -21.32
C GLU A 186 -18.81 11.86 -21.29
N ILE A 187 -17.63 11.89 -20.63
CA ILE A 187 -16.70 13.02 -20.76
C ILE A 187 -16.07 12.94 -22.17
N THR A 188 -16.89 13.15 -23.20
CA THR A 188 -16.40 13.47 -24.52
C THR A 188 -15.98 14.92 -24.47
N LEU A 189 -14.66 15.17 -24.45
CA LEU A 189 -14.11 16.51 -24.64
C LEU A 189 -14.90 17.18 -25.79
N PRO A 190 -15.46 18.39 -25.58
CA PRO A 190 -16.28 19.05 -26.59
C PRO A 190 -15.52 19.04 -27.91
N SER A 191 -16.17 18.67 -29.01
CA SER A 191 -15.54 18.53 -30.32
C SER A 191 -14.74 19.77 -30.74
N ARG A 192 -15.08 20.95 -30.23
CA ARG A 192 -14.32 22.20 -30.41
C ARG A 192 -12.93 22.20 -29.76
N PHE A 193 -12.77 21.57 -28.59
CA PHE A 193 -11.47 21.42 -27.92
C PHE A 193 -10.63 20.35 -28.61
N VAL A 194 -11.23 19.20 -28.92
CA VAL A 194 -10.55 18.11 -29.64
C VAL A 194 -10.10 18.59 -31.02
N ASN A 195 -10.97 19.22 -31.82
CA ASN A 195 -10.61 19.71 -33.15
C ASN A 195 -9.58 20.85 -33.12
N LYS A 196 -9.57 21.68 -32.07
CA LYS A 196 -8.56 22.74 -31.88
C LYS A 196 -7.22 22.18 -31.43
N MET A 197 -7.23 21.11 -30.63
CA MET A 197 -6.02 20.35 -30.28
C MET A 197 -5.51 19.55 -31.46
N ASP A 198 -6.39 18.97 -32.29
CA ASP A 198 -6.05 18.18 -33.48
C ASP A 198 -5.48 19.05 -34.62
N ALA A 199 -6.09 20.22 -34.85
CA ALA A 199 -5.57 21.23 -35.78
C ALA A 199 -4.20 21.79 -35.34
N LYS A 200 -3.92 21.82 -34.03
CA LYS A 200 -2.62 22.23 -33.46
C LYS A 200 -1.64 21.05 -33.34
N SER A 201 -2.14 19.82 -33.26
CA SER A 201 -1.41 18.56 -33.21
C SER A 201 -0.69 18.27 -34.52
N ASN A 202 -1.27 18.67 -35.65
CA ASN A 202 -0.61 18.62 -36.97
C ASN A 202 0.68 19.48 -37.07
N ARG A 203 0.98 20.34 -36.08
CA ARG A 203 2.25 21.09 -35.97
C ARG A 203 3.06 20.78 -34.71
N GLY A 204 2.63 19.88 -33.82
CA GLY A 204 3.28 19.73 -32.51
C GLY A 204 2.98 18.45 -31.73
N GLY A 205 2.97 17.29 -32.41
CA GLY A 205 2.65 15.98 -31.80
C GLY A 205 3.36 15.70 -30.46
N LEU A 206 4.65 16.06 -30.31
CA LEU A 206 5.43 15.89 -29.09
C LEU A 206 4.84 16.60 -27.86
N VAL A 207 4.36 17.83 -28.04
CA VAL A 207 3.77 18.62 -26.94
C VAL A 207 2.45 17.98 -26.49
N GLY A 208 1.64 17.49 -27.43
CA GLY A 208 0.42 16.75 -27.13
C GLY A 208 0.68 15.47 -26.32
N LEU A 209 1.70 14.70 -26.72
CA LEU A 209 2.13 13.49 -25.99
C LEU A 209 2.58 13.81 -24.56
N PHE A 210 3.37 14.87 -24.36
CA PHE A 210 3.83 15.29 -23.04
C PHE A 210 2.65 15.67 -22.12
N PHE A 211 1.70 16.48 -22.59
CA PHE A 211 0.53 16.87 -21.78
C PHE A 211 -0.38 15.68 -21.46
N MET A 212 -0.53 14.73 -22.38
CA MET A 212 -1.27 13.50 -22.11
C MET A 212 -0.56 12.62 -21.06
N ALA A 213 0.76 12.49 -21.13
CA ALA A 213 1.55 11.74 -20.15
C ALA A 213 1.49 12.41 -18.78
N PHE A 214 1.57 13.74 -18.74
CA PHE A 214 1.43 14.54 -17.52
C PHE A 214 0.05 14.38 -16.88
N THR A 215 -1.01 14.41 -17.68
CA THR A 215 -2.38 14.21 -17.20
C THR A 215 -2.56 12.81 -16.61
N LEU A 216 -2.05 11.77 -17.30
CA LEU A 216 -2.06 10.40 -16.78
C LEU A 216 -1.30 10.30 -15.46
N ALA A 217 -0.09 10.87 -15.38
CA ALA A 217 0.72 10.85 -14.16
C ALA A 217 0.03 11.56 -12.99
N LEU A 218 -0.61 12.71 -13.23
CA LEU A 218 -1.31 13.47 -12.19
C LEU A 218 -2.52 12.68 -11.64
N VAL A 219 -3.37 12.15 -12.51
CA VAL A 219 -4.56 11.37 -12.11
C VAL A 219 -4.15 10.04 -11.45
N SER A 220 -3.12 9.40 -11.97
CA SER A 220 -2.60 8.14 -11.44
C SER A 220 -1.92 8.32 -10.07
N PHE A 221 -1.22 9.42 -9.84
CA PHE A 221 -0.60 9.71 -8.54
C PHE A 221 -1.63 9.72 -7.40
N SER A 222 -2.86 10.13 -7.68
CA SER A 222 -3.96 10.15 -6.72
C SER A 222 -4.33 8.77 -6.20
N CYS A 223 -4.43 7.77 -7.08
CA CYS A 223 -4.80 6.40 -6.67
C CYS A 223 -3.58 5.58 -6.24
N THR A 224 -2.39 5.91 -6.73
CA THR A 224 -1.13 5.22 -6.41
C THR A 224 -0.39 5.83 -5.22
N GLY A 225 -0.90 6.93 -4.66
CA GLY A 225 -0.32 7.68 -3.53
C GLY A 225 0.12 6.80 -2.36
N PRO A 226 -0.69 5.84 -1.86
CA PRO A 226 -0.26 4.95 -0.78
C PRO A 226 0.95 4.07 -1.14
N ILE A 227 0.98 3.53 -2.36
CA ILE A 227 2.07 2.68 -2.84
C ILE A 227 3.35 3.51 -3.02
N ILE A 228 3.23 4.67 -3.66
CA ILE A 228 4.34 5.61 -3.87
C ILE A 228 4.85 6.14 -2.53
N GLY A 229 3.96 6.48 -1.60
CA GLY A 229 4.30 6.98 -0.26
C GLY A 229 5.12 5.96 0.53
N TYR A 230 4.65 4.72 0.61
CA TYR A 230 5.40 3.62 1.26
C TYR A 230 6.79 3.45 0.62
N LEU A 231 6.84 3.39 -0.72
CA LEU A 231 8.08 3.22 -1.45
C LEU A 231 9.06 4.37 -1.26
N LEU A 232 8.58 5.61 -1.27
CA LEU A 232 9.43 6.79 -1.06
C LEU A 232 9.97 6.82 0.38
N VAL A 233 9.15 6.47 1.37
CA VAL A 233 9.60 6.40 2.76
C VAL A 233 10.65 5.31 2.94
N GLU A 234 10.42 4.10 2.44
CA GLU A 234 11.41 3.01 2.48
C GLU A 234 12.71 3.42 1.76
N ALA A 235 12.59 4.13 0.64
CA ALA A 235 13.73 4.58 -0.16
C ALA A 235 14.55 5.70 0.49
N VAL A 236 13.91 6.59 1.26
CA VAL A 236 14.60 7.64 2.05
C VAL A 236 15.28 7.04 3.28
N SER A 237 14.66 6.05 3.94
CA SER A 237 15.22 5.43 5.14
C SER A 237 16.45 4.56 4.87
N LYS A 238 16.64 4.08 3.63
CA LYS A 238 17.69 3.10 3.28
C LYS A 238 18.79 3.64 2.36
N GLY A 239 18.76 4.93 1.97
CA GLY A 239 19.77 5.49 1.06
C GLY A 239 19.85 7.01 1.06
N THR A 240 20.93 7.54 0.47
CA THR A 240 21.04 8.97 0.13
C THR A 240 19.96 9.35 -0.89
N LEU A 241 19.81 10.65 -1.19
CA LEU A 241 18.80 11.29 -2.06
C LEU A 241 18.46 10.58 -3.40
N MET A 242 19.29 9.64 -3.85
CA MET A 242 19.11 8.78 -5.02
C MET A 242 18.11 7.63 -4.83
N GLY A 243 17.80 7.21 -3.59
CA GLY A 243 16.82 6.15 -3.32
C GLY A 243 15.44 6.43 -3.92
N PRO A 244 14.81 7.57 -3.61
CA PRO A 244 13.54 8.01 -4.20
C PRO A 244 13.54 8.03 -5.74
N ALA A 245 14.63 8.50 -6.35
CA ALA A 245 14.76 8.54 -7.80
C ALA A 245 14.74 7.14 -8.40
N MET A 246 15.49 6.20 -7.80
CA MET A 246 15.56 4.82 -8.27
C MET A 246 14.24 4.07 -8.11
N GLY A 247 13.57 4.25 -6.97
CA GLY A 247 12.25 3.64 -6.73
C GLY A 247 11.18 4.17 -7.68
N MET A 248 11.14 5.48 -7.93
CA MET A 248 10.20 6.10 -8.88
C MET A 248 10.53 5.74 -10.34
N LEU A 249 11.80 5.50 -10.65
CA LEU A 249 12.23 5.00 -11.95
C LEU A 249 11.71 3.57 -12.17
N GLY A 250 11.85 2.68 -11.18
CA GLY A 250 11.26 1.33 -11.23
C GLY A 250 9.74 1.35 -11.37
N PHE A 251 9.05 2.17 -10.55
CA PHE A 251 7.60 2.32 -10.58
C PHE A 251 7.08 2.79 -11.94
N SER A 252 7.68 3.86 -12.48
CA SER A 252 7.25 4.44 -13.74
C SER A 252 7.65 3.61 -14.97
N ALA A 253 8.77 2.89 -14.90
CA ALA A 253 9.15 1.93 -15.93
C ALA A 253 8.13 0.78 -16.02
N ALA A 254 7.75 0.19 -14.89
CA ALA A 254 6.71 -0.84 -14.85
C ALA A 254 5.36 -0.34 -15.38
N LEU A 255 4.97 0.88 -15.03
CA LEU A 255 3.74 1.48 -15.55
C LEU A 255 3.82 1.74 -17.06
N ALA A 256 4.96 2.20 -17.58
CA ALA A 256 5.13 2.53 -18.99
C ALA A 256 5.14 1.28 -19.91
N VAL A 257 5.63 0.13 -19.42
CA VAL A 257 5.76 -1.10 -20.20
C VAL A 257 4.43 -1.57 -20.82
N PRO A 258 3.32 -1.73 -20.05
CA PRO A 258 2.01 -2.07 -20.63
C PRO A 258 1.56 -1.11 -21.72
N PHE A 259 1.70 0.20 -21.52
CA PHE A 259 1.30 1.20 -22.53
C PHE A 259 2.15 1.12 -23.80
N MET A 260 3.46 0.91 -23.68
CA MET A 260 4.32 0.66 -24.83
C MET A 260 3.95 -0.64 -25.55
N LEU A 261 3.66 -1.71 -24.79
CA LEU A 261 3.30 -3.02 -25.32
C LEU A 261 2.01 -2.98 -26.14
N PHE A 262 0.95 -2.35 -25.61
CA PHE A 262 -0.31 -2.17 -26.34
C PHE A 262 -0.15 -1.34 -27.62
N ALA A 263 0.83 -0.44 -27.66
CA ALA A 263 1.14 0.32 -28.86
C ALA A 263 2.02 -0.45 -29.87
N PHE A 264 2.88 -1.37 -29.43
CA PHE A 264 3.68 -2.24 -30.30
C PHE A 264 2.84 -3.27 -31.05
N PHE A 265 1.75 -3.74 -30.43
CA PHE A 265 0.80 -4.68 -31.02
C PHE A 265 -0.59 -4.06 -31.23
N PRO A 266 -0.77 -3.10 -32.17
CA PRO A 266 -2.08 -2.56 -32.49
C PRO A 266 -3.08 -3.63 -32.98
N SER A 267 -2.58 -4.80 -33.41
CA SER A 267 -3.38 -5.95 -33.81
C SER A 267 -4.15 -6.60 -32.65
N TRP A 268 -3.57 -6.66 -31.45
CA TRP A 268 -4.28 -7.16 -30.25
C TRP A 268 -5.53 -6.34 -29.92
N LEU A 269 -5.54 -5.06 -30.30
CA LEU A 269 -6.70 -4.19 -30.18
C LEU A 269 -7.74 -4.37 -31.28
N LYS A 270 -7.32 -4.76 -32.49
CA LYS A 270 -8.25 -5.13 -33.57
C LYS A 270 -8.96 -6.45 -33.25
N GLU A 271 -8.33 -7.30 -32.46
CA GLU A 271 -8.88 -8.57 -31.95
C GLU A 271 -9.71 -8.39 -30.67
N MET A 272 -9.58 -7.26 -29.97
CA MET A 272 -10.53 -6.94 -28.89
C MET A 272 -11.93 -6.80 -29.51
N PRO A 273 -12.93 -7.56 -29.01
CA PRO A 273 -14.25 -7.60 -29.59
C PRO A 273 -14.80 -6.17 -29.68
N LYS A 274 -15.23 -5.76 -30.89
CA LYS A 274 -15.77 -4.42 -31.17
C LYS A 274 -16.76 -4.03 -30.08
N SER A 275 -16.35 -3.15 -29.17
CA SER A 275 -17.18 -2.31 -28.27
C SER A 275 -18.62 -2.82 -28.07
N GLY A 276 -18.77 -4.08 -27.67
CA GLY A 276 -20.06 -4.68 -27.38
C GLY A 276 -20.44 -4.43 -25.93
N GLY A 277 -21.55 -5.01 -25.47
CA GLY A 277 -21.98 -4.92 -24.07
C GLY A 277 -20.91 -5.34 -23.04
N TRP A 278 -19.89 -6.11 -23.43
CA TRP A 278 -18.78 -6.48 -22.53
C TRP A 278 -17.92 -5.27 -22.10
N LEU A 279 -17.56 -4.38 -23.03
CA LEU A 279 -16.75 -3.19 -22.68
C LEU A 279 -17.55 -2.24 -21.78
N ASN A 280 -18.85 -2.12 -22.02
CA ASN A 280 -19.73 -1.36 -21.12
C ASN A 280 -19.83 -2.01 -19.73
N THR A 281 -19.88 -3.34 -19.65
CA THR A 281 -19.81 -4.05 -18.35
C THR A 281 -18.53 -3.74 -17.60
N VAL A 282 -17.37 -3.80 -18.26
CA VAL A 282 -16.08 -3.48 -17.62
C VAL A 282 -16.07 -2.02 -17.15
N LYS A 283 -16.50 -1.07 -18.00
CA LYS A 283 -16.61 0.36 -17.67
C LYS A 283 -17.44 0.60 -16.41
N VAL A 284 -18.68 0.09 -16.38
CA VAL A 284 -19.60 0.27 -15.24
C VAL A 284 -19.08 -0.44 -13.99
N SER A 285 -18.45 -1.62 -14.14
CA SER A 285 -17.82 -2.35 -13.02
C SER A 285 -16.72 -1.53 -12.36
N LEU A 286 -15.85 -0.90 -13.17
CA LEU A 286 -14.81 0.00 -12.67
C LEU A 286 -15.41 1.26 -12.04
N GLY A 287 -16.52 1.77 -12.57
CA GLY A 287 -17.25 2.91 -11.97
C GLY A 287 -17.74 2.62 -10.55
N PHE A 288 -18.28 1.42 -10.27
CA PHE A 288 -18.66 1.04 -8.90
C PHE A 288 -17.44 0.94 -7.97
N LEU A 289 -16.34 0.35 -8.46
CA LEU A 289 -15.11 0.21 -7.67
C LEU A 289 -14.48 1.58 -7.37
N GLU A 290 -14.45 2.47 -8.36
CA GLU A 290 -13.98 3.84 -8.24
C GLU A 290 -14.85 4.64 -7.26
N LEU A 291 -16.18 4.49 -7.31
CA LEU A 291 -17.09 5.13 -6.37
C LEU A 291 -16.83 4.67 -4.92
N ALA A 292 -16.63 3.36 -4.69
CA ALA A 292 -16.32 2.83 -3.36
C ALA A 292 -14.99 3.42 -2.81
N LEU A 293 -13.96 3.49 -3.66
CA LEU A 293 -12.67 4.08 -3.28
C LEU A 293 -12.76 5.60 -3.06
N ALA A 294 -13.65 6.31 -3.76
CA ALA A 294 -13.85 7.74 -3.52
C ALA A 294 -14.24 8.01 -2.07
N PHE A 295 -15.17 7.23 -1.51
CA PHE A 295 -15.60 7.37 -0.12
C PHE A 295 -14.46 7.16 0.89
N LYS A 296 -13.40 6.43 0.53
CA LYS A 296 -12.20 6.32 1.38
C LYS A 296 -11.49 7.66 1.54
N PHE A 297 -11.36 8.45 0.46
CA PHE A 297 -10.77 9.78 0.55
C PHE A 297 -11.62 10.73 1.41
N LEU A 298 -12.95 10.62 1.32
CA LEU A 298 -13.85 11.37 2.19
C LEU A 298 -13.70 10.96 3.66
N SER A 299 -13.65 9.65 3.94
CA SER A 299 -13.44 9.12 5.30
C SER A 299 -12.12 9.58 5.92
N ASN A 300 -11.04 9.65 5.14
CA ASN A 300 -9.76 10.17 5.65
C ASN A 300 -9.85 11.64 6.10
N VAL A 301 -10.68 12.46 5.42
CA VAL A 301 -10.92 13.86 5.83
C VAL A 301 -11.78 13.92 7.07
N ASP A 302 -12.85 13.13 7.10
CA ASP A 302 -13.78 13.03 8.22
C ASP A 302 -13.06 12.68 9.53
N LEU A 303 -12.17 11.68 9.49
CA LEU A 303 -11.35 11.26 10.62
C LEU A 303 -10.31 12.31 11.04
N ALA A 304 -9.62 12.93 10.09
CA ALA A 304 -8.58 13.91 10.41
C ALA A 304 -9.15 15.23 10.99
N TYR A 305 -10.41 15.56 10.70
CA TYR A 305 -11.09 16.77 11.15
C TYR A 305 -12.18 16.53 12.21
N HIS A 306 -12.37 15.28 12.65
CA HIS A 306 -13.36 14.91 13.67
C HIS A 306 -14.79 15.34 13.33
N TRP A 307 -15.19 15.17 12.07
CA TRP A 307 -16.53 15.52 11.61
C TRP A 307 -17.60 14.53 12.08
N GLY A 308 -17.25 13.24 12.24
CA GLY A 308 -18.16 12.20 12.71
C GLY A 308 -19.32 11.93 11.75
N LEU A 309 -19.12 12.14 10.43
CA LEU A 309 -20.15 11.86 9.43
C LEU A 309 -20.01 10.47 8.82
N LEU A 310 -18.78 9.93 8.77
CA LEU A 310 -18.45 8.63 8.16
C LEU A 310 -17.83 7.68 9.19
N ASP A 311 -18.59 7.42 10.25
CA ASP A 311 -18.31 6.35 11.21
C ASP A 311 -18.24 4.98 10.53
N ARG A 312 -17.67 3.99 11.22
CA ARG A 312 -17.32 2.69 10.64
C ARG A 312 -18.53 1.99 10.03
N GLU A 313 -19.69 2.07 10.67
CA GLU A 313 -20.96 1.52 10.22
C GLU A 313 -21.54 2.26 9.00
N VAL A 314 -21.43 3.59 8.95
CA VAL A 314 -21.91 4.39 7.83
C VAL A 314 -21.06 4.12 6.61
N PHE A 315 -19.73 4.08 6.79
CA PHE A 315 -18.78 3.72 5.76
C PHE A 315 -19.05 2.31 5.21
N LEU A 316 -19.22 1.31 6.10
CA LEU A 316 -19.55 -0.06 5.72
C LEU A 316 -20.91 -0.16 5.01
N ALA A 317 -21.93 0.56 5.47
CA ALA A 317 -23.24 0.57 4.85
C ALA A 317 -23.17 1.10 3.40
N ILE A 318 -22.46 2.20 3.17
CA ILE A 318 -22.23 2.75 1.82
C ILE A 318 -21.53 1.71 0.93
N TRP A 319 -20.48 1.05 1.43
CA TRP A 319 -19.77 0.01 0.68
C TRP A 319 -20.66 -1.20 0.37
N ILE A 320 -21.41 -1.70 1.35
CA ILE A 320 -22.34 -2.83 1.17
C ILE A 320 -23.39 -2.49 0.10
N VAL A 321 -23.93 -1.26 0.10
CA VAL A 321 -24.87 -0.81 -0.93
C VAL A 321 -24.21 -0.74 -2.30
N ILE A 322 -23.03 -0.15 -2.42
CA ILE A 322 -22.30 -0.02 -3.70
C ILE A 322 -21.98 -1.41 -4.28
N PHE A 323 -21.37 -2.31 -3.49
CA PHE A 323 -21.03 -3.66 -3.95
C PHE A 323 -22.27 -4.54 -4.17
N GLY A 324 -23.34 -4.33 -3.40
CA GLY A 324 -24.63 -4.97 -3.63
C GLY A 324 -25.24 -4.56 -4.97
N LEU A 325 -25.28 -3.26 -5.27
CA LEU A 325 -25.72 -2.75 -6.58
C LEU A 325 -24.82 -3.25 -7.71
N PHE A 326 -23.51 -3.30 -7.48
CA PHE A 326 -22.57 -3.87 -8.45
C PHE A 326 -22.86 -5.35 -8.73
N GLY A 327 -23.13 -6.16 -7.69
CA GLY A 327 -23.54 -7.56 -7.86
C GLY A 327 -24.86 -7.70 -8.61
N LEU A 328 -25.86 -6.87 -8.30
CA LEU A 328 -27.16 -6.85 -9.00
C LEU A 328 -27.02 -6.42 -10.47
N TYR A 329 -26.11 -5.50 -10.76
CA TYR A 329 -25.75 -5.10 -12.12
C TYR A 329 -25.13 -6.26 -12.90
N LEU A 330 -24.17 -6.99 -12.31
CA LEU A 330 -23.56 -8.15 -12.97
C LEU A 330 -24.57 -9.28 -13.23
N LEU A 331 -25.57 -9.46 -12.36
CA LEU A 331 -26.69 -10.38 -12.56
C LEU A 331 -27.69 -9.92 -13.64
N GLY A 332 -27.53 -8.69 -14.18
CA GLY A 332 -28.39 -8.13 -15.21
C GLY A 332 -29.73 -7.59 -14.69
N LYS A 333 -29.92 -7.46 -13.37
CA LYS A 333 -31.13 -6.87 -12.77
C LYS A 333 -31.14 -5.35 -12.82
N LEU A 334 -29.98 -4.72 -12.81
CA LEU A 334 -29.80 -3.29 -13.05
C LEU A 334 -29.23 -3.08 -14.45
N ARG A 335 -29.77 -2.09 -15.17
CA ARG A 335 -29.34 -1.74 -16.54
C ARG A 335 -29.25 -0.22 -16.65
N PHE A 336 -28.19 0.27 -17.28
CA PHE A 336 -28.01 1.68 -17.58
C PHE A 336 -28.35 1.98 -19.05
N ALA A 337 -28.55 3.25 -19.38
CA ALA A 337 -29.04 3.69 -20.70
C ALA A 337 -28.18 3.23 -21.89
N HIS A 338 -26.90 2.93 -21.66
CA HIS A 338 -25.93 2.52 -22.68
C HIS A 338 -25.67 1.00 -22.70
N ASP A 339 -26.41 0.21 -21.91
CA ASP A 339 -26.28 -1.25 -21.89
C ASP A 339 -27.03 -1.91 -23.05
N SER A 340 -26.38 -2.93 -23.64
CA SER A 340 -27.01 -3.81 -24.62
C SER A 340 -27.88 -4.87 -23.95
N ASP A 341 -29.00 -5.24 -24.58
CA ASP A 341 -29.83 -6.36 -24.12
C ASP A 341 -29.04 -7.67 -24.07
N VAL A 342 -28.94 -8.25 -22.88
CA VAL A 342 -28.39 -9.59 -22.65
C VAL A 342 -29.50 -10.53 -22.20
N PRO A 343 -30.01 -11.41 -23.10
CA PRO A 343 -31.09 -12.33 -22.77
C PRO A 343 -30.64 -13.49 -21.87
N TYR A 344 -29.35 -13.81 -21.85
CA TYR A 344 -28.74 -14.82 -20.98
C TYR A 344 -27.53 -14.26 -20.25
N LEU A 345 -27.34 -14.70 -19.01
CA LEU A 345 -26.18 -14.33 -18.20
C LEU A 345 -24.98 -15.19 -18.63
N SER A 346 -23.87 -14.53 -18.98
CA SER A 346 -22.64 -15.25 -19.31
C SER A 346 -21.99 -15.86 -18.07
N ILE A 347 -21.41 -17.04 -18.21
CA ILE A 347 -20.73 -17.77 -17.12
C ILE A 347 -19.67 -16.91 -16.43
N PRO A 348 -18.79 -16.16 -17.13
CA PRO A 348 -17.82 -15.28 -16.48
C PRO A 348 -18.48 -14.18 -15.64
N ARG A 349 -19.56 -13.55 -16.14
CA ARG A 349 -20.29 -12.52 -15.37
C ARG A 349 -20.91 -13.11 -14.11
N LEU A 350 -21.40 -14.35 -14.17
CA LEU A 350 -21.93 -15.04 -13.00
C LEU A 350 -20.85 -15.29 -11.94
N PHE A 351 -19.66 -15.78 -12.32
CA PHE A 351 -18.57 -15.96 -11.36
C PHE A 351 -18.13 -14.65 -10.71
N PHE A 352 -18.02 -13.57 -11.49
CA PHE A 352 -17.74 -12.24 -10.93
C PHE A 352 -18.86 -11.74 -10.01
N ALA A 353 -20.13 -11.95 -10.36
CA ALA A 353 -21.26 -11.60 -9.51
C ALA A 353 -21.23 -12.36 -8.17
N ILE A 354 -20.94 -13.66 -8.21
CA ILE A 354 -20.78 -14.49 -7.00
C ILE A 354 -19.64 -13.95 -6.14
N ALA A 355 -18.49 -13.62 -6.72
CA ALA A 355 -17.36 -13.07 -5.98
C ALA A 355 -17.71 -11.73 -5.31
N VAL A 356 -18.32 -10.80 -6.04
CA VAL A 356 -18.74 -9.48 -5.54
C VAL A 356 -19.81 -9.60 -4.44
N LEU A 357 -20.80 -10.48 -4.62
CA LEU A 357 -21.85 -10.69 -3.63
C LEU A 357 -21.31 -11.41 -2.38
N SER A 358 -20.39 -12.37 -2.54
CA SER A 358 -19.71 -13.02 -1.42
C SER A 358 -18.90 -12.01 -0.61
N PHE A 359 -18.20 -11.11 -1.31
CA PHE A 359 -17.50 -9.98 -0.68
C PHE A 359 -18.46 -9.02 0.05
N THR A 360 -19.62 -8.73 -0.54
CA THR A 360 -20.68 -7.93 0.08
C THR A 360 -21.17 -8.58 1.38
N VAL A 361 -21.44 -9.89 1.36
CA VAL A 361 -21.89 -10.66 2.53
C VAL A 361 -20.79 -10.73 3.60
N TYR A 362 -19.52 -10.82 3.23
CA TYR A 362 -18.39 -10.80 4.17
C TYR A 362 -18.34 -9.50 4.99
N MET A 363 -18.73 -8.36 4.41
CA MET A 363 -18.73 -7.06 5.12
C MET A 363 -19.90 -6.90 6.10
N VAL A 364 -21.01 -7.63 5.90
CA VAL A 364 -22.24 -7.51 6.70
C VAL A 364 -21.95 -7.65 8.21
N PRO A 365 -21.25 -8.70 8.71
CA PRO A 365 -20.89 -8.80 10.13
C PRO A 365 -20.12 -7.61 10.71
N GLY A 366 -19.39 -6.84 9.88
CA GLY A 366 -18.67 -5.66 10.32
C GLY A 366 -19.59 -4.56 10.86
N MET A 367 -20.83 -4.46 10.36
CA MET A 367 -21.83 -3.53 10.89
C MET A 367 -22.18 -3.79 12.37
N TRP A 368 -21.86 -4.98 12.88
CA TRP A 368 -22.10 -5.39 14.26
C TRP A 368 -20.82 -5.48 15.11
N GLY A 369 -19.68 -5.00 14.61
CA GLY A 369 -18.43 -4.93 15.35
C GLY A 369 -17.46 -6.07 15.10
N ALA A 370 -17.67 -6.89 14.07
CA ALA A 370 -16.70 -7.90 13.67
C ALA A 370 -15.40 -7.23 13.15
N PRO A 371 -14.20 -7.73 13.51
CA PRO A 371 -12.92 -7.08 13.24
C PRO A 371 -12.47 -7.09 11.76
N LEU A 372 -13.25 -7.62 10.81
CA LEU A 372 -13.01 -7.62 9.35
C LEU A 372 -11.51 -7.53 8.93
N LYS A 373 -10.67 -8.46 9.40
CA LYS A 373 -9.21 -8.36 9.30
C LYS A 373 -8.66 -8.14 7.89
N ALA A 374 -9.34 -8.65 6.85
CA ALA A 374 -8.92 -8.47 5.47
C ALA A 374 -9.12 -7.03 4.96
N LEU A 375 -10.02 -6.28 5.59
CA LEU A 375 -10.40 -4.92 5.20
C LEU A 375 -10.01 -3.86 6.23
N SER A 376 -9.47 -4.24 7.39
CA SER A 376 -9.10 -3.33 8.48
C SER A 376 -8.23 -2.17 8.02
N ALA A 377 -7.34 -2.41 7.08
CA ALA A 377 -6.43 -1.42 6.53
C ALA A 377 -7.17 -0.27 5.82
N TRP A 378 -8.40 -0.51 5.33
CA TRP A 378 -9.19 0.43 4.54
C TRP A 378 -10.38 1.00 5.31
N LEU A 379 -10.83 0.34 6.38
CA LEU A 379 -11.97 0.76 7.19
C LEU A 379 -11.59 1.84 8.22
N PRO A 380 -12.54 2.68 8.64
CA PRO A 380 -12.36 3.51 9.83
C PRO A 380 -12.02 2.67 11.07
N PRO A 381 -11.30 3.24 12.06
CA PRO A 381 -10.94 2.56 13.29
C PRO A 381 -12.14 1.94 14.02
N SER A 382 -11.95 0.83 14.73
CA SER A 382 -13.02 0.22 15.53
C SER A 382 -13.63 1.12 16.62
N PRO A 383 -12.90 2.08 17.24
CA PRO A 383 -13.51 2.98 18.22
C PRO A 383 -14.51 3.98 17.65
N THR A 384 -14.52 4.26 16.34
CA THR A 384 -15.51 5.15 15.72
C THR A 384 -16.81 4.42 15.38
N GLN A 385 -17.04 3.24 15.96
CA GLN A 385 -18.25 2.47 15.74
C GLN A 385 -19.19 2.64 16.94
N ASP A 386 -20.36 3.25 16.71
CA ASP A 386 -21.35 3.45 17.79
C ASP A 386 -22.04 2.14 18.14
N PHE A 387 -22.32 1.30 17.15
CA PHE A 387 -23.06 0.06 17.34
C PHE A 387 -22.16 -1.19 17.28
N ASN A 388 -21.89 -1.79 18.45
CA ASN A 388 -21.13 -3.03 18.58
C ASN A 388 -21.88 -4.08 19.43
N LEU A 389 -22.27 -5.20 18.80
CA LEU A 389 -23.00 -6.29 19.48
C LEU A 389 -22.17 -6.98 20.57
N HIS A 390 -20.85 -7.02 20.39
CA HIS A 390 -19.93 -7.65 21.34
C HIS A 390 -19.73 -6.76 22.58
N GLN A 391 -19.80 -5.44 22.44
CA GLN A 391 -19.73 -4.52 23.57
C GLN A 391 -21.07 -4.46 24.34
N ALA A 392 -22.21 -4.57 23.64
CA ALA A 392 -23.53 -4.65 24.26
C ALA A 392 -23.72 -5.86 25.19
N SER A 393 -22.99 -6.95 24.94
CA SER A 393 -23.03 -8.18 25.76
C SER A 393 -22.14 -8.12 27.01
N TYR A 394 -21.25 -7.13 27.12
CA TYR A 394 -20.36 -6.89 28.25
C TYR A 394 -20.58 -5.51 28.87
N SER A 395 -21.84 -5.09 29.00
CA SER A 395 -22.23 -4.01 29.93
C SER A 395 -22.18 -4.47 31.40
N THR A 396 -21.18 -5.27 31.76
CA THR A 396 -20.62 -5.21 33.11
C THR A 396 -19.69 -4.01 33.11
N ALA A 397 -20.13 -2.93 33.75
CA ALA A 397 -19.32 -1.76 34.04
C ALA A 397 -17.87 -2.17 34.31
N VAL A 398 -16.95 -1.74 33.44
CA VAL A 398 -15.53 -1.85 33.69
C VAL A 398 -15.29 -1.16 35.04
N PRO A 399 -14.72 -1.83 36.05
CA PRO A 399 -14.25 -1.14 37.22
C PRO A 399 -13.18 -0.16 36.72
N GLN A 400 -13.47 1.14 36.81
CA GLN A 400 -12.43 2.16 36.72
C GLN A 400 -11.41 1.88 37.81
N ALA A 401 -10.31 1.24 37.44
CA ALA A 401 -9.07 1.23 38.19
C ALA A 401 -8.00 1.42 37.10
N SER A 402 -7.23 2.51 37.05
CA SER A 402 -6.64 3.26 38.15
C SER A 402 -6.10 4.63 37.67
N ALA A 403 -6.13 5.61 38.59
CA ALA A 403 -5.50 6.94 38.61
C ALA A 403 -6.36 8.12 38.09
N ASP A 404 -6.58 9.10 38.98
CA ASP A 404 -7.23 10.42 38.86
C ASP A 404 -6.61 11.37 37.80
N ILE A 405 -5.98 10.84 36.75
CA ILE A 405 -5.25 11.65 35.77
C ILE A 405 -6.15 11.88 34.55
N VAL A 406 -6.59 13.13 34.39
CA VAL A 406 -7.25 13.58 33.17
C VAL A 406 -6.23 13.56 32.03
N LYS A 407 -6.37 12.58 31.14
CA LYS A 407 -5.50 12.41 29.98
C LYS A 407 -5.85 13.43 28.91
N LYS A 408 -4.83 14.15 28.43
CA LYS A 408 -5.01 15.14 27.37
C LYS A 408 -5.46 14.45 26.08
N TYR A 409 -6.48 15.02 25.44
CA TYR A 409 -7.09 14.52 24.19
C TYR A 409 -7.78 13.16 24.25
N ALA A 410 -8.04 12.61 25.44
CA ALA A 410 -8.73 11.32 25.59
C ALA A 410 -10.23 11.35 25.23
N ASP A 411 -10.78 12.54 25.01
CA ASP A 411 -12.10 12.80 24.45
C ASP A 411 -12.15 12.66 22.92
N VAL A 412 -11.00 12.80 22.25
CA VAL A 412 -10.89 12.76 20.79
C VAL A 412 -10.25 11.46 20.31
N PHE A 413 -9.25 10.97 21.03
CA PHE A 413 -8.50 9.78 20.63
C PHE A 413 -8.84 8.58 21.51
N HIS A 414 -8.94 7.42 20.86
CA HIS A 414 -9.18 6.15 21.51
C HIS A 414 -8.25 5.08 20.92
N ALA A 415 -7.63 4.28 21.78
CA ALA A 415 -6.81 3.15 21.36
C ALA A 415 -7.70 1.91 21.16
N PRO A 416 -7.39 1.05 20.17
CA PRO A 416 -8.18 -0.15 19.90
C PRO A 416 -8.00 -1.20 21.01
N HIS A 417 -8.86 -2.24 20.98
CA HIS A 417 -8.78 -3.43 21.86
C HIS A 417 -8.88 -3.15 23.36
N GLY A 418 -9.40 -1.99 23.74
CA GLY A 418 -9.52 -1.57 25.14
C GLY A 418 -8.17 -1.44 25.83
N ILE A 419 -7.15 -0.98 25.10
CA ILE A 419 -5.85 -0.59 25.67
C ILE A 419 -6.00 0.84 26.20
N ASP A 420 -5.53 1.08 27.41
CA ASP A 420 -5.58 2.41 28.02
C ASP A 420 -4.34 3.23 27.63
N ALA A 421 -4.49 4.11 26.64
CA ALA A 421 -3.39 4.88 26.05
C ALA A 421 -3.33 6.32 26.56
N PHE A 422 -2.17 6.95 26.40
CA PHE A 422 -1.98 8.40 26.48
C PHE A 422 -1.85 8.98 25.06
N TYR A 423 -2.25 10.23 24.88
CA TYR A 423 -2.16 10.94 23.59
C TYR A 423 -1.26 12.19 23.66
N ASP A 424 -0.59 12.36 24.80
CA ASP A 424 0.42 13.37 25.01
C ASP A 424 1.70 12.73 25.56
N TYR A 425 2.81 13.02 24.88
CA TYR A 425 4.13 12.49 25.18
C TYR A 425 4.60 12.84 26.60
N ASP A 426 4.43 14.10 27.01
CA ASP A 426 4.94 14.58 28.29
C ASP A 426 4.16 13.96 29.46
N GLN A 427 2.83 13.83 29.29
CA GLN A 427 1.99 13.11 30.25
C GLN A 427 2.37 11.62 30.37
N ALA A 428 2.62 10.95 29.24
CA ALA A 428 3.01 9.54 29.25
C ALA A 428 4.34 9.31 29.99
N LEU A 429 5.35 10.17 29.76
CA LEU A 429 6.62 10.11 30.48
C LEU A 429 6.47 10.43 31.96
N ALA A 430 5.68 11.44 32.31
CA ALA A 430 5.41 11.79 33.71
C ALA A 430 4.76 10.62 34.46
N TYR A 431 3.78 9.95 33.84
CA TYR A 431 3.14 8.77 34.40
C TYR A 431 4.10 7.58 34.50
N SER A 432 4.94 7.36 33.48
CA SER A 432 6.00 6.34 33.48
C SER A 432 6.94 6.46 34.67
N ARG A 433 7.35 7.67 35.04
CA ARG A 433 8.18 7.90 36.23
C ARG A 433 7.46 7.52 37.53
N GLN A 434 6.14 7.68 37.60
CA GLN A 434 5.34 7.36 38.80
C GLN A 434 5.11 5.86 38.96
N VAL A 435 4.73 5.17 37.88
CA VAL A 435 4.39 3.73 37.93
C VAL A 435 5.57 2.81 37.59
N ASN A 436 6.72 3.40 37.23
CA ASN A 436 7.96 2.70 36.90
C ASN A 436 7.78 1.62 35.82
N LYS A 437 7.17 2.02 34.69
CA LYS A 437 6.99 1.18 33.49
C LYS A 437 7.55 1.89 32.26
N PRO A 438 8.11 1.17 31.27
CA PRO A 438 8.54 1.80 30.02
C PRO A 438 7.36 2.33 29.21
N VAL A 439 7.62 3.33 28.37
CA VAL A 439 6.63 3.90 27.45
C VAL A 439 6.86 3.33 26.06
N LEU A 440 5.80 2.83 25.45
CA LEU A 440 5.77 2.51 24.02
C LEU A 440 5.16 3.70 23.28
N LEU A 441 5.99 4.42 22.54
CA LEU A 441 5.56 5.48 21.62
C LEU A 441 5.10 4.83 20.32
N ASP A 442 3.83 5.05 19.98
CA ASP A 442 3.19 4.63 18.74
C ASP A 442 2.94 5.86 17.86
N PHE A 443 3.85 6.15 16.93
CA PHE A 443 3.64 7.19 15.93
C PHE A 443 2.70 6.65 14.85
N THR A 444 1.46 7.12 14.90
CA THR A 444 0.33 6.61 14.12
C THR A 444 -0.37 7.75 13.36
N GLY A 445 -1.40 7.41 12.59
CA GLY A 445 -2.22 8.41 11.91
C GLY A 445 -3.59 7.87 11.52
N TRP A 446 -4.55 8.78 11.35
CA TRP A 446 -5.92 8.50 10.93
C TRP A 446 -5.98 7.86 9.54
N SER A 447 -5.16 8.37 8.63
CA SER A 447 -5.06 7.91 7.24
C SER A 447 -4.07 6.75 7.05
N CYS A 448 -3.43 6.27 8.13
CA CYS A 448 -2.38 5.27 8.07
C CYS A 448 -2.92 3.83 7.95
N VAL A 449 -3.01 3.36 6.71
CA VAL A 449 -3.44 2.00 6.32
C VAL A 449 -2.62 0.91 7.04
N ASN A 450 -1.29 1.06 7.07
CA ASN A 450 -0.39 0.09 7.68
C ASN A 450 -0.50 0.06 9.21
N CYS A 451 -0.81 1.20 9.85
CA CYS A 451 -1.04 1.28 11.29
C CYS A 451 -2.30 0.48 11.66
N ARG A 452 -3.40 0.68 10.92
CA ARG A 452 -4.64 -0.10 11.12
C ARG A 452 -4.41 -1.59 10.89
N LYS A 453 -3.56 -1.94 9.93
CA LYS A 453 -3.21 -3.34 9.68
C LYS A 453 -2.49 -3.97 10.86
N MET A 454 -1.45 -3.33 11.40
CA MET A 454 -0.75 -3.77 12.63
C MET A 454 -1.71 -3.94 13.82
N GLU A 455 -2.61 -2.99 14.01
CA GLU A 455 -3.58 -3.03 15.11
C GLU A 455 -4.57 -4.19 15.01
N GLU A 456 -4.88 -4.69 13.82
CA GLU A 456 -5.90 -5.74 13.62
C GLU A 456 -5.29 -7.12 13.34
N SER A 457 -4.01 -7.18 12.93
CA SER A 457 -3.28 -8.43 12.70
C SER A 457 -2.36 -8.82 13.86
N VAL A 458 -1.64 -7.87 14.45
CA VAL A 458 -0.59 -8.13 15.47
C VAL A 458 -1.07 -7.84 16.89
N TRP A 459 -1.62 -6.65 17.14
CA TRP A 459 -2.02 -6.23 18.49
C TRP A 459 -3.09 -7.09 19.18
N PRO A 460 -4.04 -7.75 18.48
CA PRO A 460 -5.02 -8.62 19.13
C PRO A 460 -4.44 -9.96 19.58
N ASP A 461 -3.21 -10.33 19.18
CA ASP A 461 -2.57 -11.56 19.64
C ASP A 461 -2.43 -11.50 21.18
N PRO A 462 -2.88 -12.52 21.92
CA PRO A 462 -2.88 -12.48 23.39
C PRO A 462 -1.51 -12.21 24.01
N ARG A 463 -0.41 -12.62 23.35
CA ARG A 463 0.96 -12.39 23.83
C ARG A 463 1.36 -10.92 23.73
N VAL A 464 0.92 -10.26 22.66
CA VAL A 464 1.15 -8.83 22.44
C VAL A 464 0.21 -7.99 23.31
N LEU A 465 -1.10 -8.28 23.25
CA LEU A 465 -2.13 -7.52 23.96
C LEU A 465 -1.88 -7.47 25.46
N LYS A 466 -1.45 -8.59 26.06
CA LYS A 466 -1.10 -8.64 27.48
C LYS A 466 0.01 -7.64 27.83
N ARG A 467 1.10 -7.64 27.07
CA ARG A 467 2.24 -6.71 27.28
C ARG A 467 1.83 -5.26 27.12
N LEU A 468 1.03 -4.96 26.09
CA LEU A 468 0.53 -3.60 25.83
C LEU A 468 -0.37 -3.09 26.96
N LYS A 469 -1.13 -3.96 27.63
CA LYS A 469 -2.03 -3.58 28.74
C LYS A 469 -1.34 -3.57 30.10
N GLU A 470 -0.43 -4.51 30.35
CA GLU A 470 0.10 -4.76 31.69
C GLU A 470 1.52 -4.23 31.87
N ASP A 471 2.38 -4.33 30.86
CA ASP A 471 3.82 -4.10 31.02
C ASP A 471 4.28 -2.73 30.49
N TYR A 472 3.52 -2.16 29.55
CA TYR A 472 3.82 -0.88 28.91
C TYR A 472 2.81 0.22 29.24
N ILE A 473 3.27 1.47 29.16
CA ILE A 473 2.39 2.63 28.98
C ILE A 473 2.37 2.93 27.48
N LEU A 474 1.21 2.79 26.84
CA LEU A 474 1.06 3.14 25.44
C LEU A 474 0.87 4.65 25.29
N ALA A 475 1.63 5.28 24.40
CA ALA A 475 1.42 6.66 23.96
C ALA A 475 1.20 6.68 22.44
N SER A 476 -0.06 6.83 22.01
CA SER A 476 -0.40 6.90 20.58
C SER A 476 -0.38 8.35 20.10
N LEU A 477 0.60 8.67 19.27
CA LEU A 477 0.90 10.01 18.79
C LEU A 477 0.44 10.15 17.33
N TYR A 478 -0.73 10.75 17.12
CA TYR A 478 -1.32 10.95 15.80
C TYR A 478 -0.63 12.09 15.05
N VAL A 479 0.13 11.79 14.00
CA VAL A 479 0.96 12.77 13.27
C VAL A 479 0.20 13.53 12.18
N ASP A 480 -0.96 13.04 11.75
CA ASP A 480 -1.80 13.64 10.71
C ASP A 480 -3.04 14.36 11.28
N ASP A 481 -3.14 14.44 12.61
CA ASP A 481 -4.25 15.07 13.31
C ASP A 481 -4.28 16.60 13.15
N ARG A 482 -5.49 17.16 13.04
CA ARG A 482 -5.70 18.59 12.75
C ARG A 482 -6.13 19.43 13.94
N THR A 483 -6.23 18.86 15.14
CA THR A 483 -6.57 19.57 16.38
C THR A 483 -5.58 20.72 16.61
N ALA A 484 -6.10 21.92 16.89
CA ALA A 484 -5.28 23.09 17.15
C ALA A 484 -4.61 22.97 18.53
N LEU A 485 -3.32 23.30 18.60
CA LEU A 485 -2.62 23.43 19.87
C LEU A 485 -3.04 24.70 20.59
N GLU A 486 -3.02 24.66 21.91
CA GLU A 486 -3.25 25.85 22.74
C GLU A 486 -2.19 26.92 22.42
N PRO A 487 -2.52 28.23 22.47
CA PRO A 487 -1.62 29.28 22.01
C PRO A 487 -0.22 29.28 22.65
N HIS A 488 -0.11 28.78 23.89
CA HIS A 488 1.16 28.69 24.61
C HIS A 488 1.98 27.44 24.26
N GLU A 489 1.37 26.43 23.64
CA GLU A 489 2.04 25.24 23.12
C GLU A 489 2.46 25.40 21.65
N GLN A 490 2.10 26.51 20.99
CA GLN A 490 2.51 26.78 19.62
C GLN A 490 3.95 27.31 19.60
N TYR A 491 4.80 26.69 18.79
CA TYR A 491 6.21 27.05 18.69
C TYR A 491 6.71 27.03 17.25
N VAL A 492 7.92 27.52 17.03
CA VAL A 492 8.64 27.35 15.76
C VAL A 492 9.64 26.23 15.97
N SER A 493 9.53 25.17 15.17
CA SER A 493 10.44 24.04 15.24
C SER A 493 11.87 24.47 14.93
N GLU A 494 12.82 24.13 15.81
CA GLU A 494 14.24 24.36 15.57
C GLU A 494 14.79 23.47 14.45
N PHE A 495 14.18 22.30 14.24
CA PHE A 495 14.57 21.35 13.21
C PHE A 495 14.09 21.76 11.82
N SER A 496 12.80 22.11 11.68
CA SER A 496 12.18 22.38 10.37
C SER A 496 12.01 23.86 10.05
N GLY A 497 12.13 24.76 11.04
CA GLY A 497 11.86 26.20 10.90
C GLY A 497 10.36 26.52 10.69
N LYS A 498 9.48 25.52 10.73
CA LYS A 498 8.04 25.69 10.50
C LYS A 498 7.31 26.05 11.80
N LYS A 499 6.20 26.81 11.67
CA LYS A 499 5.30 27.11 12.80
C LYS A 499 4.45 25.89 13.10
N ILE A 500 4.62 25.33 14.29
CA ILE A 500 3.84 24.20 14.81
C ILE A 500 2.60 24.76 15.50
N ARG A 501 1.43 24.44 14.94
CA ARG A 501 0.12 24.96 15.41
C ARG A 501 -0.90 23.88 15.71
N ARG A 502 -0.61 22.63 15.34
CA ARG A 502 -1.54 21.50 15.44
C ARG A 502 -0.87 20.30 16.10
N VAL A 503 -1.68 19.45 16.71
CA VAL A 503 -1.23 18.23 17.41
C VAL A 503 -0.41 17.33 16.48
N GLY A 504 -0.91 17.05 15.27
CA GLY A 504 -0.17 16.26 14.29
C GLY A 504 1.18 16.85 13.90
N GLN A 505 1.25 18.17 13.77
CA GLN A 505 2.52 18.87 13.50
C GLN A 505 3.51 18.73 14.67
N LYS A 506 3.04 18.82 15.92
CA LYS A 506 3.86 18.61 17.13
C LYS A 506 4.47 17.21 17.15
N TRP A 507 3.66 16.19 16.89
CA TRP A 507 4.14 14.80 16.91
C TRP A 507 5.00 14.43 15.70
N SER A 508 4.70 14.95 14.51
CA SER A 508 5.58 14.77 13.34
C SER A 508 6.93 15.46 13.54
N ASP A 509 6.95 16.64 14.15
CA ASP A 509 8.17 17.38 14.48
C ASP A 509 9.01 16.63 15.54
N LEU A 510 8.36 16.11 16.60
CA LEU A 510 9.02 15.26 17.58
C LEU A 510 9.63 14.02 16.90
N GLN A 511 8.87 13.33 16.04
CA GLN A 511 9.32 12.13 15.35
C GLN A 511 10.60 12.40 14.53
N GLN A 512 10.61 13.49 13.78
CA GLN A 512 11.72 13.85 12.89
C GLN A 512 12.94 14.35 13.67
N SER A 513 12.73 15.28 14.60
CA SER A 513 13.82 15.90 15.36
C SER A 513 14.53 14.93 16.30
N ARG A 514 13.78 13.99 16.93
CA ARG A 514 14.35 13.00 17.87
C ARG A 514 14.83 11.74 17.19
N PHE A 515 14.05 11.21 16.24
CA PHE A 515 14.28 9.87 15.70
C PHE A 515 14.73 9.87 14.24
N GLY A 516 14.76 11.03 13.57
CA GLY A 516 15.23 11.14 12.18
C GLY A 516 14.32 10.45 11.15
N VAL A 517 13.09 10.11 11.53
CA VAL A 517 12.15 9.31 10.73
C VAL A 517 10.82 10.04 10.61
N ASN A 518 10.13 9.85 9.48
CA ASN A 518 8.77 10.34 9.25
C ASN A 518 7.90 9.28 8.58
N ALA A 519 7.97 8.06 9.10
CA ALA A 519 7.22 6.92 8.64
C ALA A 519 6.17 6.53 9.69
N GLN A 520 5.02 6.01 9.25
CA GLN A 520 4.01 5.44 10.13
C GLN A 520 3.55 4.09 9.55
N PRO A 521 3.35 3.04 10.37
CA PRO A 521 3.56 2.99 11.82
C PRO A 521 5.05 3.02 12.19
N TYR A 522 5.35 3.63 13.34
CA TYR A 522 6.70 3.63 13.90
C TYR A 522 6.66 3.55 15.42
N TYR A 523 7.28 2.51 15.96
CA TYR A 523 7.22 2.13 17.36
C TYR A 523 8.56 2.36 18.04
N VAL A 524 8.57 3.11 19.13
CA VAL A 524 9.79 3.39 19.90
C VAL A 524 9.54 3.10 21.37
N ILE A 525 10.42 2.31 21.99
CA ILE A 525 10.38 2.05 23.42
C ILE A 525 11.35 2.99 24.14
N VAL A 526 10.84 3.77 25.10
CA VAL A 526 11.61 4.73 25.89
C VAL A 526 11.44 4.50 27.39
N ASP A 527 12.45 4.90 28.18
CA ASP A 527 12.31 5.02 29.64
C ASP A 527 11.56 6.30 30.04
N GLY A 528 11.30 6.48 31.34
CA GLY A 528 10.63 7.66 31.88
C GLY A 528 11.36 8.98 31.61
N ASP A 529 12.64 8.95 31.22
CA ASP A 529 13.42 10.13 30.81
C ASP A 529 13.38 10.37 29.29
N GLY A 530 12.65 9.54 28.54
CA GLY A 530 12.55 9.64 27.09
C GLY A 530 13.77 9.09 26.35
N ARG A 531 14.65 8.32 27.02
CA ARG A 531 15.79 7.67 26.35
C ARG A 531 15.32 6.38 25.69
N GLN A 532 15.62 6.24 24.41
CA GLN A 532 15.34 5.03 23.65
C GLN A 532 16.10 3.83 24.22
N LEU A 533 15.40 2.71 24.43
CA LEU A 533 15.95 1.52 25.07
C LEU A 533 16.45 0.49 24.06
N VAL A 534 15.73 0.33 22.95
CA VAL A 534 16.02 -0.65 21.90
C VAL A 534 15.81 -0.01 20.51
N PRO A 535 16.41 -0.55 19.44
CA PRO A 535 16.15 -0.09 18.08
C PRO A 535 14.65 -0.05 17.78
N ALA A 536 14.20 1.02 17.13
CA ALA A 536 12.79 1.22 16.82
C ALA A 536 12.31 0.23 15.75
N GLN A 537 11.01 -0.06 15.76
CA GLN A 537 10.39 -0.96 14.80
C GLN A 537 9.39 -0.20 13.93
N ALA A 538 9.36 -0.50 12.64
CA ALA A 538 8.36 0.04 11.71
C ALA A 538 7.25 -1.01 11.44
N TYR A 539 6.64 -0.96 10.27
CA TYR A 539 5.64 -1.93 9.83
C TYR A 539 6.25 -3.34 9.67
N ASN A 540 5.78 -4.30 10.47
CA ASN A 540 6.08 -5.73 10.33
C ASN A 540 4.93 -6.58 10.92
N GLU A 541 4.27 -7.38 10.09
CA GLU A 541 3.14 -8.21 10.52
C GLU A 541 3.54 -9.49 11.28
N ASP A 542 4.83 -9.78 11.39
CA ASP A 542 5.31 -10.93 12.18
C ASP A 542 5.11 -10.68 13.68
N ILE A 543 4.18 -11.45 14.24
CA ILE A 543 3.81 -11.39 15.66
C ILE A 543 5.00 -11.75 16.53
N GLN A 544 5.84 -12.72 16.14
CA GLN A 544 6.98 -13.12 16.96
C GLN A 544 8.02 -12.01 17.02
N ASN A 545 8.31 -11.38 15.87
CA ASN A 545 9.20 -10.21 15.82
C ASN A 545 8.73 -9.07 16.73
N TYR A 546 7.41 -8.79 16.77
CA TYR A 546 6.87 -7.75 17.66
C TYR A 546 6.92 -8.15 19.14
N VAL A 547 6.71 -9.44 19.46
CA VAL A 547 6.88 -9.95 20.84
C VAL A 547 8.33 -9.81 21.29
N ASP A 548 9.29 -10.19 20.45
CA ASP A 548 10.71 -10.10 20.76
C ASP A 548 11.16 -8.64 20.95
N PHE A 549 10.63 -7.72 20.15
CA PHE A 549 10.82 -6.28 20.31
C PHE A 549 10.34 -5.79 21.69
N LEU A 550 9.11 -6.13 22.09
CA LEU A 550 8.58 -5.76 23.41
C LEU A 550 9.39 -6.41 24.55
N ASP A 551 9.75 -7.68 24.45
CA ASP A 551 10.52 -8.38 25.48
C ASP A 551 11.93 -7.81 25.63
N SER A 552 12.58 -7.43 24.53
CA SER A 552 13.89 -6.79 24.55
C SER A 552 13.85 -5.43 25.27
N GLY A 553 12.79 -4.64 25.05
CA GLY A 553 12.60 -3.36 25.72
C GLY A 553 12.39 -3.50 27.23
N LEU A 554 11.59 -4.48 27.66
CA LEU A 554 11.40 -4.79 29.08
C LEU A 554 12.70 -5.25 29.74
N THR A 555 13.46 -6.09 29.04
CA THR A 555 14.75 -6.61 29.53
C THR A 555 15.74 -5.48 29.79
N VAL A 556 15.89 -4.55 28.83
CA VAL A 556 16.78 -3.39 28.99
C VAL A 556 16.28 -2.44 30.10
N PHE A 557 14.96 -2.20 30.17
CA PHE A 557 14.38 -1.35 31.21
C PHE A 557 14.63 -1.89 32.62
N HIS A 558 14.42 -3.19 32.84
CA HIS A 558 14.68 -3.83 34.12
C HIS A 558 16.17 -4.01 34.41
N GLY A 559 16.99 -4.28 33.39
CA GLY A 559 18.45 -4.41 33.52
C GLY A 559 19.13 -3.12 34.01
N LYS A 560 18.67 -1.95 33.55
CA LYS A 560 19.12 -0.64 34.06
C LYS A 560 18.85 -0.47 35.57
N LYS A 561 17.82 -1.13 36.10
CA LYS A 561 17.42 -1.05 37.51
C LYS A 561 18.35 -1.86 38.44
N SER A 562 19.11 -2.81 37.91
CA SER A 562 20.08 -3.59 38.69
C SER A 562 21.48 -2.96 38.74
N ALA A 563 21.73 -1.92 37.93
CA ALA A 563 23.03 -1.25 37.81
C ALA A 563 23.08 0.13 38.48
N ASN A 564 21.93 0.66 38.91
CA ASN A 564 21.77 1.83 39.77
C ASN A 564 21.26 1.38 41.14
#